data_AF-A0A953BV34-F1
#
_entry.id   AF-A0A953BV34-F1
#
_cell.length_a   1.000
_cell.length_b   1.000
_cell.length_c   1.000
_cell.angle_alpha   90.00
_cell.angle_beta   90.00
_cell.angle_gamma   90.00
#
_symmetry.space_group_name_H-M   'P 1'
#
loop_
_entity.id
_entity.type
_entity.pdbx_description
1 polymer ?
#
loop_
_entity_poly.entity_id
_entity_poly.type
_entity_poly.pdbx_seq_one_letter_code
_entity_poly.pdbx_strand_id
1 'polypeptide(L)'
;MTKPKSTGRNNRGGRPRGTPNREYPLAESSPSACRRCNSTFTAQRNKAASIPSIGEHQGKRHNLVTLHRVQCAHCGQWRMDRTYEFLPPGNPVSEFPGSTPENDAA
;
A
#
# COMPACT_ATOMS: atom_id res chain seq x y z
N MET A 1 -48.60 -40.46 -11.93
CA MET A 1 -48.25 -39.42 -10.92
C MET A 1 -46.84 -38.92 -11.20
N THR A 2 -46.71 -37.79 -11.88
CA THR A 2 -45.44 -37.23 -12.37
C THR A 2 -44.94 -36.17 -11.37
N LYS A 3 -43.75 -36.39 -10.79
CA LYS A 3 -43.10 -35.45 -9.85
C LYS A 3 -42.69 -34.15 -10.60
N PRO A 4 -42.95 -32.94 -10.06
CA PRO A 4 -42.47 -31.72 -10.67
C PRO A 4 -40.96 -31.55 -10.49
N LYS A 5 -40.32 -31.09 -11.56
CA LYS A 5 -38.88 -30.85 -11.72
C LYS A 5 -38.50 -29.57 -10.95
N SER A 6 -37.63 -29.66 -9.95
CA SER A 6 -37.16 -28.51 -9.16
C SER A 6 -36.35 -27.55 -10.02
N THR A 7 -36.76 -26.29 -10.08
CA THR A 7 -36.02 -25.19 -10.71
C THR A 7 -34.79 -24.83 -9.88
N GLY A 8 -33.62 -25.29 -10.33
CA GLY A 8 -32.34 -24.92 -9.74
C GLY A 8 -32.12 -23.41 -9.85
N ARG A 9 -32.07 -22.71 -8.71
CA ARG A 9 -31.56 -21.34 -8.65
C ARG A 9 -30.10 -21.38 -9.08
N ASN A 10 -29.78 -20.70 -10.17
CA ASN A 10 -28.42 -20.46 -10.64
C ASN A 10 -27.67 -19.67 -9.57
N ASN A 11 -27.02 -20.39 -8.65
CA ASN A 11 -26.12 -19.83 -7.65
C ASN A 11 -24.86 -19.40 -8.40
N ARG A 12 -24.90 -18.21 -9.02
CA ARG A 12 -23.70 -17.57 -9.55
C ARG A 12 -22.81 -17.33 -8.34
N GLY A 13 -21.82 -18.20 -8.13
CA GLY A 13 -20.80 -18.10 -7.11
C GLY A 13 -19.98 -16.84 -7.33
N GLY A 14 -20.55 -15.70 -6.95
CA GLY A 14 -19.84 -14.44 -6.89
C GLY A 14 -18.79 -14.51 -5.80
N ARG A 15 -17.71 -13.76 -5.97
CA ARG A 15 -16.68 -13.60 -4.95
C ARG A 15 -17.35 -13.16 -3.64
N PRO A 16 -17.07 -13.82 -2.49
CA PRO A 16 -17.68 -13.45 -1.22
C PRO A 16 -17.41 -11.97 -0.93
N ARG A 17 -18.38 -11.29 -0.32
CA ARG A 17 -18.23 -9.89 0.10
C ARG A 17 -16.99 -9.78 0.98
N GLY A 18 -16.02 -8.97 0.56
CA GLY A 18 -14.83 -8.68 1.35
C GLY A 18 -15.23 -8.04 2.68
N THR A 19 -14.47 -8.33 3.74
CA THR A 19 -14.68 -7.73 5.05
C THR A 19 -14.35 -6.22 4.97
N PRO A 20 -15.30 -5.31 5.26
CA PRO A 20 -15.09 -3.88 5.09
C PRO A 20 -14.02 -3.30 6.02
N ASN A 21 -13.75 -3.97 7.16
CA ASN A 21 -12.78 -3.55 8.17
C ASN A 21 -11.64 -4.56 8.33
N ARG A 22 -11.13 -5.11 7.23
CA ARG A 22 -9.90 -5.90 7.35
C ARG A 22 -8.75 -4.94 7.66
N GLU A 23 -8.19 -5.05 8.85
CA GLU A 23 -6.90 -4.43 9.17
C GLU A 23 -5.86 -5.05 8.23
N TYR A 24 -5.35 -4.24 7.31
CA TYR A 24 -4.25 -4.65 6.46
C TYR A 24 -2.98 -4.61 7.29
N PRO A 25 -2.17 -5.67 7.30
CA PRO A 25 -0.90 -5.63 8.00
C PRO A 25 -0.06 -4.53 7.34
N LEU A 26 0.19 -3.45 8.08
CA LEU A 26 1.27 -2.53 7.76
C LEU A 26 2.51 -3.40 7.52
N ALA A 27 3.15 -3.24 6.36
CA ALA A 27 4.43 -3.85 6.16
C ALA A 27 5.41 -3.07 7.04
N GLU A 28 5.58 -3.52 8.29
CA GLU A 28 6.62 -3.02 9.18
C GLU A 28 7.97 -3.26 8.50
N SER A 29 8.48 -2.24 7.83
CA SER A 29 9.85 -2.20 7.34
C SER A 29 10.77 -1.97 8.53
N SER A 30 11.80 -2.79 8.67
CA SER A 30 12.84 -2.55 9.69
C SER A 30 13.38 -1.11 9.56
N PRO A 31 13.45 -0.34 10.66
CA PRO A 31 13.91 1.04 10.60
C PRO A 31 15.33 1.09 10.03
N SER A 32 15.61 2.05 9.14
CA SER A 32 16.93 2.11 8.52
C SER A 32 17.98 2.47 9.57
N ALA A 33 19.09 1.74 9.59
CA ALA A 33 20.21 2.04 10.49
C ALA A 33 21.03 3.21 9.94
N CYS A 34 21.48 4.12 10.81
CA CYS A 34 22.37 5.19 10.41
C CYS A 34 23.73 4.61 9.93
N ARG A 35 24.20 4.97 8.74
CA ARG A 35 25.45 4.44 8.18
C ARG A 35 26.72 4.82 8.96
N ARG A 36 26.68 5.87 9.78
CA ARG A 36 27.84 6.34 10.55
C ARG A 36 27.94 5.74 11.95
N CYS A 37 26.81 5.54 12.63
CA CYS A 37 26.78 5.09 14.02
C CYS A 37 25.92 3.85 14.27
N ASN A 38 25.33 3.27 13.21
CA ASN A 38 24.39 2.13 13.24
C ASN A 38 23.15 2.30 14.14
N SER A 39 22.95 3.49 14.72
CA SER A 39 21.77 3.76 15.53
C SER A 39 20.50 3.83 14.68
N THR A 40 19.41 3.28 15.21
CA THR A 40 18.05 3.39 14.66
C THR A 40 17.31 4.61 15.21
N PHE A 41 17.84 5.27 16.24
CA PHE A 41 17.21 6.44 16.86
C PHE A 41 17.17 7.66 15.94
N THR A 42 16.00 8.30 15.93
CA THR A 42 15.68 9.42 15.05
C THR A 42 15.38 10.65 15.90
N ALA A 43 16.06 11.77 15.65
CA ALA A 43 15.80 13.05 16.33
C ALA A 43 14.71 13.85 15.62
N GLN A 44 14.79 13.94 14.28
CA GLN A 44 13.88 14.74 13.48
C GLN A 44 13.38 13.93 12.29
N ARG A 45 12.08 14.07 11.99
CA ARG A 45 11.44 13.50 10.81
C ARG A 45 10.80 14.64 10.01
N ASN A 46 11.23 14.81 8.76
CA ASN A 46 10.65 15.78 7.85
C ASN A 46 9.39 15.23 7.18
N LYS A 47 8.68 16.13 6.49
CA LYS A 47 7.49 15.79 5.70
C LYS A 47 7.77 14.61 4.77
N ALA A 48 6.85 13.67 4.77
CA ALA A 48 6.95 12.46 3.96
C ALA A 48 6.59 12.78 2.51
N ALA A 49 7.26 12.10 1.57
CA ALA A 49 6.89 12.09 0.16
C ALA A 49 6.34 10.71 -0.18
N SER A 50 5.10 10.65 -0.65
CA SER A 50 4.44 9.40 -1.04
C SER A 50 4.58 9.20 -2.55
N ILE A 51 4.98 7.99 -2.95
CA ILE A 51 5.22 7.60 -4.34
C ILE A 51 4.32 6.38 -4.61
N PRO A 52 3.33 6.49 -5.51
CA PRO A 52 2.54 5.34 -5.92
C PRO A 52 3.46 4.35 -6.66
N SER A 53 3.51 3.12 -6.17
CA SER A 53 4.41 2.08 -6.66
C SER A 53 3.83 0.71 -6.34
N ILE A 54 3.54 -0.08 -7.37
CA ILE A 54 3.00 -1.43 -7.24
C ILE A 54 4.16 -2.42 -7.20
N GLY A 55 4.23 -3.24 -6.16
CA GLY A 55 5.27 -4.24 -6.04
C GLY A 55 5.11 -5.15 -4.83
N GLU A 56 6.15 -5.92 -4.57
CA GLU A 56 6.25 -6.79 -3.40
C GLU A 56 7.53 -6.46 -2.63
N HIS A 57 7.42 -6.30 -1.31
CA HIS A 57 8.54 -6.08 -0.42
C HIS A 57 8.42 -7.04 0.77
N GLN A 58 9.43 -7.89 0.99
CA GLN A 58 9.44 -8.90 2.05
C GLN A 58 8.20 -9.82 2.05
N GLY A 59 7.75 -10.26 0.88
CA GLY A 59 6.55 -11.12 0.76
C GLY A 59 5.22 -10.39 0.91
N LYS A 60 5.22 -9.06 1.13
CA LYS A 60 4.02 -8.24 1.27
C LYS A 60 3.84 -7.34 0.04
N ARG A 61 2.64 -7.38 -0.55
CA ARG A 61 2.27 -6.49 -1.64
C ARG A 61 2.11 -5.06 -1.13
N HIS A 62 2.57 -4.09 -1.92
CA HIS A 62 2.38 -2.66 -1.67
C HIS A 62 1.94 -1.97 -2.96
N ASN A 63 1.23 -0.85 -2.82
CA ASN A 63 0.90 0.05 -3.92
C ASN A 63 1.32 1.51 -3.65
N LEU A 64 1.85 1.78 -2.45
CA LEU A 64 2.40 3.08 -2.06
C LEU A 64 3.73 2.89 -1.34
N VAL A 65 4.71 3.71 -1.70
CA VAL A 65 5.99 3.82 -0.99
C VAL A 65 6.09 5.22 -0.42
N THR A 66 6.22 5.35 0.89
CA THR A 66 6.39 6.64 1.55
C THR A 66 7.84 6.81 1.97
N LEU A 67 8.45 7.90 1.52
CA LEU A 67 9.83 8.29 1.83
C LEU A 67 9.83 9.32 2.95
N HIS A 68 10.50 9.00 4.05
CA HIS A 68 10.72 9.92 5.16
C HIS A 68 12.18 10.34 5.21
N ARG A 69 12.45 11.63 5.07
CA ARG A 69 13.77 12.18 5.36
C ARG A 69 13.91 12.36 6.86
N VAL A 70 14.82 11.62 7.47
CA VAL A 70 15.01 11.59 8.93
C VAL A 70 16.44 11.89 9.31
N GLN A 71 16.64 12.47 10.49
CA GLN A 71 17.94 12.79 11.04
C GLN A 71 18.28 11.86 12.21
N CYS A 72 19.46 11.26 12.18
CA CYS A 72 19.94 10.40 13.27
C CYS A 72 20.17 11.21 14.55
N ALA A 73 19.66 10.71 15.68
CA ALA A 73 19.77 11.40 16.97
C ALA A 73 21.20 11.48 17.53
N HIS A 74 22.07 10.51 17.21
CA HIS A 74 23.41 10.44 17.81
C HIS A 74 24.46 11.23 17.04
N CYS A 75 24.42 11.17 15.70
CA CYS A 75 25.46 11.75 14.86
C CYS A 75 24.95 12.85 13.92
N GLY A 76 23.65 13.16 13.94
CA GLY A 76 23.04 14.21 13.12
C GLY A 76 22.96 13.89 11.62
N GLN A 77 23.41 12.71 11.17
CA GLN A 77 23.40 12.35 9.75
C GLN A 77 21.95 12.18 9.24
N TRP A 78 21.66 12.81 8.11
CA TRP A 78 20.42 12.62 7.38
C TRP A 78 20.39 11.27 6.66
N ARG A 79 19.27 10.57 6.76
CA ARG A 79 18.98 9.33 6.03
C ARG A 79 17.55 9.35 5.48
N MET A 80 17.28 8.42 4.57
CA MET A 80 15.95 8.25 3.96
C MET A 80 15.38 6.91 4.42
N ASP A 81 14.31 6.97 5.21
CA ASP A 81 13.52 5.80 5.59
C ASP A 81 12.44 5.57 4.53
N ARG A 82 12.17 4.31 4.21
CA ARG A 82 11.14 3.91 3.26
C ARG A 82 10.11 3.07 4.00
N THR A 83 8.84 3.42 3.89
CA THR A 83 7.72 2.60 4.35
C THR A 83 6.92 2.14 3.15
N TYR A 84 6.47 0.88 3.21
CA TYR A 84 5.72 0.24 2.14
C TYR A 84 4.29 0.01 2.63
N GLU A 85 3.32 0.58 1.95
CA GLU A 85 1.92 0.54 2.35
C GLU A 85 1.04 -0.02 1.22
N PHE A 86 -0.01 -0.73 1.62
CA PHE A 86 -1.05 -1.19 0.71
C PHE A 86 -2.34 -0.43 1.02
N LEU A 87 -2.67 0.53 0.17
CA LEU A 87 -3.91 1.29 0.24
C LEU A 87 -5.02 0.56 -0.54
N PRO A 88 -6.16 0.26 0.08
CA PRO A 88 -7.29 -0.31 -0.65
C PRO A 88 -7.85 0.68 -1.68
N PRO A 89 -8.51 0.19 -2.74
CA PRO A 89 -9.19 1.05 -3.71
C PRO A 89 -10.24 1.92 -3.01
N GLY A 90 -10.28 3.21 -3.34
CA GLY A 90 -11.14 4.22 -2.70
C GLY A 90 -10.43 5.13 -1.69
N ASN A 91 -9.11 4.98 -1.50
CA ASN A 91 -8.29 5.97 -0.82
C ASN A 91 -7.87 7.07 -1.82
N PRO A 92 -8.03 8.37 -1.54
CA PRO A 92 -7.68 9.44 -2.48
C PRO A 92 -6.20 9.44 -2.91
N VAL A 93 -5.31 8.82 -2.14
CA VAL A 93 -3.88 8.69 -2.50
C VAL A 93 -3.61 7.51 -3.46
N SER A 94 -4.59 6.61 -3.63
CA SER A 94 -4.53 5.48 -4.57
C SER A 94 -5.00 5.83 -5.99
N GLU A 95 -5.61 7.01 -6.16
CA GLU A 95 -6.10 7.49 -7.45
C GLU A 95 -4.93 8.12 -8.21
N PHE A 96 -4.30 7.32 -9.07
CA PHE A 96 -3.26 7.76 -9.98
C PHE A 96 -3.76 8.97 -10.82
N PRO A 97 -3.14 10.16 -10.74
CA PRO A 97 -3.34 11.20 -11.74
C PRO A 97 -2.49 10.82 -12.97
N GLY A 98 -2.94 9.84 -13.75
CA GLY A 98 -2.10 9.28 -14.82
C GLY A 98 -2.80 8.47 -15.89
N SER A 99 -4.13 8.54 -15.99
CA SER A 99 -4.84 8.09 -17.19
C SER A 99 -5.81 9.18 -17.64
N THR A 100 -5.26 10.30 -18.11
CA THR A 100 -6.02 11.09 -19.07
C THR A 100 -6.14 10.21 -20.32
N PRO A 101 -7.35 9.81 -20.76
CA PRO A 101 -7.48 9.27 -22.11
C PRO A 101 -7.00 10.37 -23.07
N GLU A 102 -5.95 10.07 -23.84
CA GLU A 102 -5.57 10.86 -25.01
C GLU A 102 -6.84 11.08 -25.84
N ASN A 103 -7.22 12.34 -26.02
CA ASN A 103 -8.24 12.74 -26.98
C ASN A 103 -7.66 12.50 -28.38
N ASP A 104 -7.83 11.29 -28.90
CA ASP A 104 -7.80 11.02 -30.34
C ASP A 104 -9.10 11.56 -30.95
N ALA A 105 -9.08 12.84 -31.31
CA ALA A 105 -10.08 13.46 -32.17
C ALA A 105 -9.32 14.28 -33.23
N ALA A 106 -8.94 13.60 -34.31
CA ALA A 106 -8.54 14.20 -35.58
C ALA A 106 -9.71 14.12 -36.57
#